data_AF-A0A1G5IAH1-F1
#
_entry.id   AF-A0A1G5IAH1-F1
#
_cell.length_a   1.000
_cell.length_b   1.000
_cell.length_c   1.000
_cell.angle_alpha   90.00
_cell.angle_beta   90.00
_cell.angle_gamma   90.00
#
_symmetry.space_group_name_H-M   'P 1'
#
loop_
_entity.id
_entity.type
_entity.pdbx_description
1 polymer ?
#
loop_
_entity_poly.entity_id
_entity_poly.type
_entity_poly.pdbx_seq_one_letter_code
_entity_poly.pdbx_strand_id
1 'polypeptide(L)'
;MSDDNILRQEVRQSLYNVRRLIRSYSGLYAGEDLARDVLKACDEMAGQSTPRLREALRTVQERCTKLVRDADRFSARDPATIAASRAQAFASIDILQDALFEMRKAETSNPRLGALLRRKSL
;
A
#
# COMPACT_ATOMS: atom_id res chain seq x y z
N MET A 1 12.80 7.59 -22.05
CA MET A 1 12.28 7.41 -20.68
C MET A 1 12.66 6.01 -20.24
N SER A 2 13.43 5.83 -19.16
CA SER A 2 13.80 4.49 -18.69
C SER A 2 12.59 3.70 -18.19
N ASP A 3 12.60 2.39 -18.38
CA ASP A 3 11.59 1.44 -17.86
C ASP A 3 11.37 1.60 -16.35
N ASP A 4 12.43 1.94 -15.59
CA ASP A 4 12.35 2.25 -14.16
C ASP A 4 11.40 3.42 -13.85
N ASN A 5 11.35 4.46 -14.69
CA ASN A 5 10.47 5.61 -14.47
C ASN A 5 9.01 5.27 -14.75
N ILE A 6 8.75 4.44 -15.76
CA ILE A 6 7.42 3.93 -16.08
C ILE A 6 6.93 3.06 -14.92
N LEU A 7 7.78 2.14 -14.45
CA LEU A 7 7.44 1.27 -13.33
C LEU A 7 7.17 2.05 -12.03
N ARG A 8 8.00 3.06 -11.72
CA ARG A 8 7.74 3.95 -10.57
C ARG A 8 6.39 4.67 -10.69
N GLN A 9 6.03 5.12 -11.90
CA GLN A 9 4.76 5.78 -12.14
C GLN A 9 3.58 4.82 -11.95
N GLU A 10 3.67 3.60 -12.47
CA GLU A 10 2.64 2.56 -12.30
C GLU A 10 2.41 2.19 -10.84
N VAL A 11 3.50 1.93 -10.08
CA VAL A 11 3.41 1.63 -8.65
C VAL A 11 2.86 2.82 -7.86
N ARG A 12 3.23 4.05 -8.23
CA ARG A 12 2.65 5.24 -7.58
C ARG A 12 1.15 5.36 -7.87
N GLN A 13 0.73 5.02 -9.08
CA GLN A 13 -0.67 5.08 -9.50
C GLN A 13 -1.52 4.01 -8.80
N SER A 14 -1.00 2.79 -8.62
CA SER A 14 -1.73 1.74 -7.88
C SER A 14 -1.99 2.13 -6.42
N LEU A 15 -1.07 2.87 -5.81
CA LEU A 15 -1.19 3.36 -4.43
C LEU A 15 -1.98 4.68 -4.28
N TYR A 16 -2.43 5.28 -5.39
CA TYR A 16 -3.14 6.56 -5.35
C TYR A 16 -4.41 6.49 -4.50
N ASN A 17 -5.21 5.43 -4.68
CA ASN A 17 -6.46 5.24 -3.97
C ASN A 17 -6.24 5.09 -2.46
N VAL A 18 -5.21 4.33 -2.06
CA VAL A 18 -4.84 4.14 -0.64
C VAL A 18 -4.44 5.46 0.01
N ARG A 19 -3.59 6.24 -0.66
CA ARG A 19 -3.20 7.59 -0.19
C ARG A 19 -4.39 8.53 -0.07
N ARG A 20 -5.35 8.44 -1.02
CA ARG A 20 -6.57 9.23 -0.98
C ARG A 20 -7.41 8.88 0.25
N LEU A 21 -7.62 7.60 0.53
CA LEU A 21 -8.37 7.11 1.70
C LEU A 21 -7.77 7.63 3.01
N ILE A 22 -6.46 7.48 3.21
CA ILE A 22 -5.78 7.96 4.42
C ILE A 22 -5.90 9.49 4.58
N ARG A 23 -5.81 10.23 3.46
CA ARG A 23 -5.95 11.70 3.47
C ARG A 23 -7.33 12.15 3.88
N SER A 24 -8.36 11.54 3.30
CA SER A 24 -9.75 11.94 3.50
C SER A 24 -10.34 11.39 4.80
N TYR A 25 -9.70 10.40 5.42
CA TYR A 25 -10.23 9.75 6.60
C TYR A 25 -10.48 10.74 7.74
N SER A 26 -11.74 10.80 8.14
CA SER A 26 -12.21 11.67 9.21
C SER A 26 -12.46 10.88 10.50
N GLY A 27 -12.90 9.62 10.43
CA GLY A 27 -13.35 8.87 11.60
C GLY A 27 -14.63 9.45 12.22
N LEU A 28 -15.36 10.28 11.48
CA LEU A 28 -16.60 10.92 11.94
C LEU A 28 -17.85 10.22 11.39
N TYR A 29 -17.69 9.36 10.39
CA TYR A 29 -18.79 8.66 9.75
C TYR A 29 -18.73 7.18 10.08
N ALA A 30 -19.83 6.61 10.57
CA ALA A 30 -19.94 5.19 10.95
C ALA A 30 -19.69 4.20 9.80
N GLY A 31 -19.67 4.67 8.55
CA GLY A 31 -19.35 3.88 7.36
C GLY A 31 -17.88 3.90 6.95
N GLU A 32 -17.01 4.68 7.60
CA GLU A 32 -15.57 4.70 7.29
C GLU A 32 -14.86 3.52 7.98
N ASP A 33 -14.50 2.46 7.24
CA ASP A 33 -13.60 1.40 7.71
C ASP A 33 -12.26 1.49 6.97
N LEU A 34 -11.48 2.54 7.32
CA LEU A 34 -10.19 2.82 6.68
C LEU A 34 -9.24 1.62 6.73
N ALA A 35 -9.19 0.92 7.87
CA ALA A 35 -8.29 -0.21 8.04
C ALA A 35 -8.66 -1.34 7.06
N ARG A 36 -9.95 -1.68 6.94
CA ARG A 36 -10.42 -2.68 5.97
C ARG A 36 -10.20 -2.25 4.53
N ASP A 37 -10.52 -1.01 4.18
CA ASP A 37 -10.42 -0.53 2.80
C ASP A 37 -8.97 -0.46 2.32
N VAL A 38 -8.05 0.00 3.18
CA VAL A 38 -6.62 0.03 2.89
C VAL A 38 -6.07 -1.39 2.78
N LEU A 39 -6.43 -2.29 3.71
CA LEU A 39 -5.99 -3.68 3.67
C LEU A 39 -6.47 -4.40 2.42
N LYS A 40 -7.73 -4.22 2.03
CA LYS A 40 -8.28 -4.83 0.82
C LYS A 40 -7.53 -4.36 -0.42
N ALA A 41 -7.32 -3.05 -0.56
CA ALA A 41 -6.54 -2.50 -1.67
C ALA A 41 -5.10 -3.04 -1.67
N CYS A 42 -4.52 -3.22 -0.49
CA CYS A 42 -3.21 -3.80 -0.27
C CYS A 42 -3.11 -5.28 -0.67
N ASP A 43 -4.10 -6.11 -0.30
CA ASP A 43 -4.16 -7.53 -0.64
C ASP A 43 -4.33 -7.74 -2.15
N GLU A 44 -5.16 -6.92 -2.81
CA GLU A 44 -5.32 -6.93 -4.28
C GLU A 44 -4.00 -6.69 -5.03
N MET A 45 -3.04 -5.99 -4.41
CA MET A 45 -1.71 -5.73 -4.99
C MET A 45 -0.68 -6.82 -4.70
N ALA A 46 -0.91 -7.71 -3.73
CA ALA A 46 0.13 -8.55 -3.11
C ALA A 46 0.45 -9.87 -3.83
N GLY A 47 -0.16 -10.14 -4.99
CA GLY A 47 -0.01 -11.33 -5.86
C GLY A 47 1.01 -12.40 -5.42
N GLN A 48 2.32 -12.13 -5.60
CA GLN A 48 3.41 -12.94 -5.03
C GLN A 48 4.09 -12.18 -3.87
N SER A 49 3.78 -12.57 -2.64
CA SER A 49 4.17 -11.79 -1.47
C SER A 49 5.60 -12.09 -0.99
N THR A 50 6.55 -11.20 -1.31
CA THR A 50 7.91 -11.26 -0.75
C THR A 50 7.89 -10.99 0.77
N PRO A 51 8.87 -11.47 1.56
CA PRO A 51 8.94 -11.16 2.99
C PRO A 51 8.92 -9.66 3.29
N ARG A 52 9.64 -8.87 2.47
CA ARG A 52 9.68 -7.40 2.59
C ARG A 52 8.31 -6.77 2.29
N LEU A 53 7.60 -7.26 1.27
CA LEU A 53 6.26 -6.79 0.97
C LEU A 53 5.28 -7.12 2.12
N ARG A 54 5.35 -8.33 2.69
CA ARG A 54 4.53 -8.70 3.87
C ARG A 54 4.78 -7.82 5.07
N GLU A 55 6.04 -7.48 5.34
CA GLU A 55 6.39 -6.58 6.45
C GLU A 55 5.88 -5.15 6.21
N ALA A 56 6.00 -4.64 4.98
CA ALA A 56 5.44 -3.35 4.60
C ALA A 56 3.92 -3.33 4.77
N LEU A 57 3.23 -4.37 4.29
CA LEU A 57 1.77 -4.53 4.44
C LEU A 57 1.33 -4.56 5.91
N ARG A 58 2.04 -5.33 6.75
CA ARG A 58 1.79 -5.35 8.20
C ARG A 58 1.97 -3.96 8.82
N THR A 59 3.02 -3.24 8.42
CA THR A 59 3.27 -1.87 8.92
C THR A 59 2.12 -0.94 8.53
N VAL A 60 1.65 -1.00 7.28
CA VAL A 60 0.50 -0.20 6.82
C VAL A 60 -0.75 -0.52 7.64
N GLN A 61 -1.02 -1.81 7.87
CA GLN A 61 -2.15 -2.24 8.69
C GLN A 61 -2.09 -1.66 10.11
N GLU A 62 -0.94 -1.78 10.78
CA GLU A 62 -0.73 -1.28 12.14
C GLU A 62 -0.95 0.23 12.22
N ARG A 63 -0.41 0.99 11.26
CA ARG A 63 -0.56 2.46 11.25
C ARG A 63 -1.97 2.91 10.92
N CYS A 64 -2.64 2.27 9.97
CA CYS A 64 -4.04 2.58 9.67
C CYS A 64 -4.97 2.23 10.83
N THR A 65 -4.74 1.09 11.49
CA THR A 65 -5.51 0.69 12.69
C THR A 65 -5.31 1.69 13.83
N LYS A 66 -4.08 2.17 14.04
CA LYS A 66 -3.80 3.21 15.03
C LYS A 66 -4.52 4.52 14.68
N LEU A 67 -4.47 4.97 13.42
CA LEU A 67 -5.19 6.16 12.97
C LEU A 67 -6.70 6.04 13.21
N VAL A 68 -7.29 4.88 12.94
CA VAL A 68 -8.72 4.62 13.24
C VAL A 68 -8.99 4.80 14.73
N ARG A 69 -8.21 4.14 15.59
CA ARG A 69 -8.35 4.22 17.06
C ARG A 69 -8.18 5.63 17.62
N ASP A 70 -7.26 6.41 17.05
CA ASP A 70 -7.03 7.79 17.48
C ASP A 70 -8.14 8.74 17.00
N ALA A 71 -8.76 8.46 15.85
CA ALA A 71 -9.81 9.28 15.27
C ALA A 71 -11.21 9.00 15.85
N ASP A 72 -11.48 7.77 16.32
CA ASP A 72 -12.78 7.30 16.83
C ASP A 72 -13.12 7.84 18.24
N ARG A 73 -12.14 8.39 18.97
CA ARG A 73 -12.34 8.90 20.34
C ARG A 73 -13.03 10.26 20.36
N PHE A 74 -14.32 10.31 20.07
CA PHE A 74 -15.10 11.56 19.97
C PHE A 74 -14.89 12.57 21.12
N SER A 75 -14.86 12.10 22.38
CA SER A 75 -14.70 12.96 23.57
C SER A 75 -13.24 13.24 23.98
N ALA A 76 -12.28 12.48 23.44
CA ALA A 76 -10.84 12.63 23.72
C ALA A 76 -10.04 12.88 22.44
N ARG A 77 -10.71 13.49 21.45
CA ARG A 77 -10.20 13.65 20.09
C ARG A 77 -9.17 14.77 20.08
N ASP A 78 -7.90 14.41 19.93
CA ASP A 78 -6.81 15.37 19.77
C ASP A 78 -6.44 15.50 18.28
N PRO A 79 -6.69 16.67 17.64
CA PRO A 79 -6.32 16.91 16.26
C PRO A 79 -4.82 16.72 15.98
N ALA A 80 -3.95 17.03 16.94
CA ALA A 80 -2.50 16.87 16.78
C ALA A 80 -2.12 15.38 16.72
N THR A 81 -2.66 14.57 17.63
CA THR A 81 -2.49 13.11 17.62
C THR A 81 -3.02 12.49 16.30
N ILE A 82 -4.19 12.91 15.83
CA ILE A 82 -4.75 12.42 14.56
C ILE A 82 -3.86 12.79 13.37
N ALA A 83 -3.38 14.04 13.32
CA ALA A 83 -2.47 14.48 12.27
C ALA A 83 -1.16 13.68 12.27
N ALA A 84 -0.59 13.41 13.45
CA ALA A 84 0.60 12.60 13.60
C ALA A 84 0.37 11.14 13.15
N SER A 85 -0.73 10.52 13.57
CA SER A 85 -1.09 9.16 13.15
C SER A 85 -1.38 9.07 11.65
N ARG A 86 -1.96 10.12 11.05
CA ARG A 86 -2.15 10.22 9.60
C ARG A 86 -0.81 10.32 8.87
N ALA A 87 0.12 11.12 9.37
CA ALA A 87 1.47 11.20 8.80
C ALA A 87 2.21 9.85 8.87
N GLN A 88 2.07 9.12 9.99
CA GLN A 88 2.64 7.77 10.13
C GLN A 88 2.02 6.77 9.14
N ALA A 89 0.70 6.82 8.96
CA ALA A 89 0.03 6.00 7.95
C ALA A 89 0.51 6.33 6.53
N PHE A 90 0.66 7.62 6.19
CA PHE A 90 1.23 8.05 4.92
C PHE A 90 2.65 7.52 4.70
N ALA A 91 3.54 7.69 5.67
CA ALA A 91 4.92 7.21 5.58
C ALA A 91 4.99 5.69 5.38
N SER A 92 4.07 4.92 5.99
CA SER A 92 4.01 3.48 5.76
C SER A 92 3.63 3.09 4.33
N ILE A 93 2.87 3.93 3.62
CA ILE A 93 2.60 3.72 2.18
C ILE A 93 3.84 3.93 1.34
N ASP A 94 4.75 4.81 1.74
CA ASP A 94 6.01 5.01 1.02
C ASP A 94 6.93 3.79 1.16
N ILE A 95 6.97 3.18 2.36
CA ILE A 95 7.66 1.88 2.57
C ILE A 95 7.06 0.79 1.67
N LEU A 96 5.72 0.74 1.56
CA LEU A 96 5.02 -0.21 0.69
C LEU A 96 5.35 0.04 -0.79
N GLN A 97 5.39 1.31 -1.20
CA GLN A 97 5.76 1.71 -2.57
C GLN A 97 7.15 1.19 -2.94
N ASP A 98 8.13 1.38 -2.05
CA ASP A 98 9.49 0.91 -2.28
C ASP A 98 9.55 -0.62 -2.36
N ALA A 99 8.84 -1.33 -1.47
CA ALA A 99 8.77 -2.79 -1.51
C ALA A 99 8.12 -3.32 -2.80
N LEU A 100 7.04 -2.68 -3.28
CA LEU A 100 6.39 -3.03 -4.54
C LEU A 100 7.28 -2.74 -5.75
N PHE A 101 7.99 -1.61 -5.74
CA PHE A 101 8.92 -1.27 -6.81
C PHE A 101 10.03 -2.31 -6.92
N GLU A 102 10.68 -2.67 -5.82
CA GLU A 102 11.74 -3.69 -5.81
C GLU A 102 11.25 -5.05 -6.29
N MET A 103 10.06 -5.48 -5.85
CA MET A 103 9.43 -6.73 -6.31
C MET A 103 9.19 -6.71 -7.82
N ARG A 104 8.51 -5.68 -8.33
CA ARG A 104 8.19 -5.57 -9.77
C ARG A 104 9.45 -5.42 -10.62
N LYS A 105 10.47 -4.72 -10.11
CA LYS A 105 11.76 -4.60 -10.79
C LYS A 105 12.45 -5.96 -10.90
N ALA A 106 12.42 -6.77 -9.85
CA ALA A 106 12.96 -8.13 -9.87
C ALA A 106 12.21 -9.05 -10.84
N GLU A 107 10.88 -8.93 -10.93
CA GLU A 107 10.06 -9.65 -11.92
C GLU A 107 10.43 -9.27 -13.36
N THR A 108 10.54 -7.97 -13.66
CA THR A 108 10.96 -7.48 -14.99
C THR A 108 12.38 -7.90 -15.35
N SER A 109 13.29 -7.91 -14.36
CA SER A 109 14.70 -8.29 -14.56
C SER A 109 14.91 -9.79 -14.74
N ASN A 110 13.92 -10.62 -14.38
CA ASN A 110 14.02 -12.07 -14.39
C ASN A 110 12.88 -12.68 -15.24
N PRO A 111 12.90 -12.54 -16.58
CA PRO A 111 11.85 -13.06 -17.47
C PRO A 111 11.82 -14.61 -17.60
N ARG A 112 12.35 -15.33 -16.61
CA ARG A 112 12.46 -16.79 -16.61
C ARG A 112 11.14 -17.44 -16.22
N LEU A 113 10.26 -17.60 -17.21
CA LEU A 113 9.38 -18.79 -17.42
C LEU A 113 8.49 -18.64 -18.68
N GLY A 114 8.28 -17.42 -19.21
CA GLY A 114 7.44 -17.20 -20.39
C GLY A 114 8.04 -17.68 -21.73
N ALA A 115 9.37 -17.77 -21.83
CA ALA A 115 10.06 -18.17 -23.06
C ALA A 115 10.16 -19.69 -23.25
N LEU A 116 9.98 -20.49 -22.19
CA LEU A 116 10.07 -21.95 -22.26
C LEU A 116 8.75 -22.63 -22.68
N LEU A 117 7.61 -21.92 -22.58
CA LEU A 117 6.31 -22.45 -23.01
C LEU A 117 6.00 -22.21 -24.50
N ARG A 118 6.73 -21.32 -25.20
CA ARG A 118 6.55 -21.09 -26.64
C ARG A 118 7.32 -22.07 -27.56
N ARG A 119 8.09 -23.01 -27.00
CA ARG A 119 8.91 -23.94 -27.79
C ARG A 119 8.36 -25.37 -27.89
N LYS A 120 7.12 -25.60 -27.45
CA LYS A 120 6.43 -26.91 -27.51
C LYS A 120 5.11 -26.89 -28.28
N SER A 121 4.97 -25.97 -29.24
CA SER A 121 3.92 -26.04 -30.25
C SER A 121 4.60 -25.97 -31.62
N LEU A 122 5.18 -27.12 -31.99
CA LEU A 122 5.42 -27.52 -33.38
C LEU A 122 4.27 -28.46 -33.77
#